data_AF-A0A8T6J230-F1
#
_entry.id   AF-A0A8T6J230-F1
#
_cell.length_a   1.000
_cell.length_b   1.000
_cell.length_c   1.000
_cell.angle_alpha   90.00
_cell.angle_beta   90.00
_cell.angle_gamma   90.00
#
_symmetry.space_group_name_H-M   'P 1'
#
loop_
_entity.id
_entity.type
_entity.pdbx_description
1 polymer ?
#
loop_
_entity_poly.entity_id
_entity_poly.type
_entity_poly.pdbx_seq_one_letter_code
_entity_poly.pdbx_strand_id
1 'polypeptide(L)' 'MIYENRIYKAVPGRLPDINARFANHTMGFFKQYEIGMMGFWTDDIGASNQLT' A
#
# COMPACT_ATOMS: atom_id res chain seq x y z
N MET A 1 -7.68 0.18 20.29
CA MET A 1 -7.57 0.29 18.82
C MET A 1 -6.10 0.14 18.46
N ILE A 2 -5.75 -0.80 17.59
CA ILE A 2 -4.37 -1.04 17.14
C ILE A 2 -4.30 -0.69 15.67
N TYR A 3 -3.23 -0.01 15.27
CA TYR A 3 -2.96 0.34 13.88
C TYR A 3 -1.62 -0.24 13.46
N GLU A 4 -1.57 -0.79 12.25
CA GLU A 4 -0.36 -1.30 11.62
C GLU A 4 0.06 -0.36 10.49
N ASN A 5 1.32 0.08 10.50
CA ASN A 5 1.92 0.83 9.39
C ASN A 5 2.82 -0.12 8.59
N ARG A 6 2.61 -0.19 7.26
CA ARG A 6 3.29 -1.14 6.38
C ARG A 6 3.97 -0.38 5.24
N ILE A 7 5.29 -0.42 5.20
CA ILE A 7 6.08 0.26 4.18
C ILE A 7 6.62 -0.76 3.18
N TYR A 8 6.28 -0.58 1.91
CA TYR A 8 6.75 -1.39 0.79
C TYR A 8 7.72 -0.61 -0.08
N LYS A 9 8.97 -1.08 -0.16
CA LYS A 9 9.96 -0.53 -1.09
C LYS A 9 9.90 -1.29 -2.41
N ALA A 10 9.43 -0.61 -3.46
CA ALA A 10 9.39 -1.17 -4.80
C ALA A 10 10.76 -1.11 -5.47
N VAL A 11 11.01 -2.04 -6.40
CA VAL A 11 12.08 -1.88 -7.38
C VAL A 11 11.81 -0.64 -8.25
N PRO A 12 12.86 0.04 -8.77
CA PRO A 12 12.68 1.27 -9.53
C PRO A 12 11.69 1.12 -10.70
N GLY A 13 10.77 2.08 -10.83
CA GLY A 13 9.75 2.11 -11.89
C GLY A 13 8.57 1.16 -11.69
N ARG A 14 8.53 0.38 -10.60
CA ARG A 14 7.49 -0.63 -10.32
C ARG A 14 6.50 -0.23 -9.24
N LEU A 15 6.61 0.98 -8.68
CA LEU A 15 5.65 1.47 -7.69
C LEU A 15 4.19 1.49 -8.21
N PRO A 16 3.90 1.81 -9.48
CA PRO A 16 2.54 1.70 -10.03
C PRO A 16 1.98 0.27 -9.98
N ASP A 17 2.81 -0.75 -10.21
CA ASP A 17 2.39 -2.16 -10.17
C ASP A 17 1.96 -2.57 -8.74
N ILE A 18 2.66 -2.07 -7.71
CA ILE A 18 2.30 -2.31 -6.32
C ILE A 18 0.97 -1.62 -5.98
N ASN A 19 0.79 -0.36 -6.38
CA ASN A 19 -0.48 0.35 -6.20
C ASN A 19 -1.66 -0.40 -6.85
N ALA A 20 -1.48 -0.86 -8.10
CA ALA A 20 -2.48 -1.63 -8.82
C ALA A 20 -2.82 -2.96 -8.13
N ARG A 21 -1.83 -3.66 -7.56
CA ARG A 21 -2.06 -4.88 -6.77
C ARG A 21 -2.96 -4.60 -5.56
N PHE A 22 -2.71 -3.51 -4.84
CA PHE A 22 -3.53 -3.19 -3.67
C PHE A 22 -4.95 -2.83 -4.09
N ALA A 23 -5.10 -1.91 -5.04
CA ALA A 23 -6.39 -1.44 -5.53
C ALA A 23 -7.25 -2.56 -6.15
N ASN A 24 -6.66 -3.41 -7.00
CA ASN A 24 -7.44 -4.35 -7.81
C ASN A 24 -7.64 -5.72 -7.13
N HIS A 25 -6.81 -6.07 -6.14
CA HIS A 25 -6.83 -7.42 -5.56
C HIS A 25 -6.85 -7.38 -4.03
N THR A 26 -5.94 -6.65 -3.38
CA THR A 26 -5.70 -6.80 -1.94
C THR A 26 -6.84 -6.23 -1.09
N MET A 27 -7.47 -5.12 -1.52
CA MET A 27 -8.61 -4.56 -0.80
C MET A 27 -9.76 -5.56 -0.66
N GLY A 28 -9.96 -6.44 -1.66
CA GLY A 28 -10.97 -7.50 -1.60
C GLY A 28 -10.71 -8.49 -0.48
N PHE A 29 -9.45 -8.94 -0.34
CA PHE A 29 -9.04 -9.82 0.76
C PHE A 29 -9.17 -9.12 2.11
N PHE A 30 -8.73 -7.87 2.24
CA PHE A 30 -8.85 -7.14 3.50
C PHE A 30 -10.30 -7.00 3.94
N LYS A 31 -11.21 -6.71 2.99
CA LYS A 31 -12.65 -6.70 3.28
C LYS A 31 -13.16 -8.08 3.73
N GLN A 32 -12.72 -9.17 3.08
CA GLN A 32 -13.12 -10.54 3.43
C GLN A 32 -12.69 -10.93 4.86
N TYR A 33 -11.53 -10.47 5.31
CA TYR A 33 -10.97 -10.77 6.63
C TYR A 33 -11.18 -9.64 7.64
N GLU A 34 -12.08 -8.69 7.36
CA GLU A 34 -12.44 -7.58 8.25
C GLU A 34 -11.24 -6.72 8.70
N ILE A 35 -10.21 -6.61 7.84
CA ILE A 35 -9.05 -5.77 8.06
C ILE A 35 -9.39 -4.34 7.61
N GLY A 36 -9.46 -3.42 8.58
CA GLY A 36 -9.67 -2.00 8.33
C GLY A 36 -8.47 -1.35 7.62
N MET A 37 -8.75 -0.48 6.65
CA MET A 37 -7.73 0.31 5.94
C MET A 37 -7.88 1.79 6.29
N MET A 38 -6.80 2.42 6.75
CA MET A 38 -6.77 3.86 7.02
C MET A 38 -6.45 4.68 5.77
N GLY A 39 -5.53 4.19 4.95
CA GLY A 39 -5.07 4.89 3.75
C GLY A 39 -3.85 4.24 3.14
N PHE A 40 -3.45 4.78 1.98
CA PHE A 40 -2.23 4.44 1.26
C PHE A 40 -1.60 5.75 0.80
N TRP A 41 -0.28 5.85 0.87
CA TRP A 41 0.49 7.05 0.55
C TRP A 41 1.67 6.71 -0.34
N THR A 42 1.97 7.63 -1.26
CA THR A 42 3.23 7.62 -2.02
C THR A 42 3.99 8.87 -1.63
N ASP A 43 5.28 8.71 -1.34
CA ASP A 43 6.15 9.82 -0.97
C ASP A 43 6.38 10.75 -2.18
N ASP A 44 5.87 11.97 -2.10
CA ASP A 44 6.11 13.02 -3.10
C ASP A 44 7.47 13.71 -2.88
N ILE A 45 7.89 13.83 -1.62
CA ILE A 45 9.20 14.35 -1.20
C ILE A 45 9.79 13.38 -0.19
N GLY A 46 11.00 12.86 -0.46
CA GLY A 46 11.69 11.92 0.44
C GLY A 46 12.09 10.62 -0.25
N ALA A 47 11.73 9.47 0.35
CA ALA A 47 12.16 8.18 -0.14
C ALA A 47 11.36 7.76 -1.39
N SER A 48 11.97 7.94 -2.56
CA SER A 48 11.37 7.50 -3.83
C SER A 48 11.07 5.99 -3.84
N ASN A 49 10.04 5.58 -4.59
CA ASN A 49 9.61 4.19 -4.80
C ASN A 49 9.11 3.48 -3.54
N GLN A 50 8.42 4.18 -2.64
CA GLN A 50 7.75 3.57 -1.49
C GLN A 50 6.23 3.75 -1.54
N LEU A 51 5.52 2.68 -1.16
CA LEU A 51 4.10 2.71 -0.78
C LEU A 51 4.05 2.55 0.73
N THR A 52 3.46 3.53 1.41
CA THR A 52 3.23 3.54 2.86
C THR A 52 1.74 3.39 3.16
#